data_AF-C5B6U8-F1
#
_entry.id   AF-C5B6U8-F1
#
_cell.length_a   1.000
_cell.length_b   1.000
_cell.length_c   1.000
_cell.angle_alpha   90.00
_cell.angle_beta   90.00
_cell.angle_gamma   90.00
#
_symmetry.space_group_name_H-M   'P 1'
#
loop_
_entity.id
_entity.type
_entity.pdbx_description
1 polymer ?
#
loop_
_entity_poly.entity_id
_entity_poly.type
_entity_poly.pdbx_seq_one_letter_code
_entity_poly.pdbx_strand_id
1 'polypeptide(L)' 'MSDDLAEPVTLFLGPDMDKMAFRRDSIYFPEMKQALKYAVEVMPADRQYGSSIRMERDHSELQWPAIYERYQALQSG' A
#
# COMPACT_ATOMS: atom_id res chain seq x y z
N MET A 1 19.19 -5.87 2.59
CA MET A 1 17.97 -5.04 2.70
C MET A 1 17.03 -5.46 1.57
N SER A 2 16.45 -6.66 1.62
CA SER A 2 15.75 -7.22 0.44
C SER A 2 14.63 -8.23 0.75
N ASP A 3 14.50 -8.73 1.98
CA ASP A 3 13.46 -9.73 2.30
C ASP A 3 12.05 -9.13 2.42
N ASP A 4 11.93 -7.88 2.91
CA ASP A 4 10.64 -7.20 3.12
C ASP A 4 9.85 -6.99 1.82
N LEU A 5 10.48 -7.09 0.64
CA LEU A 5 9.78 -6.89 -0.64
C LEU A 5 9.02 -8.12 -1.13
N ALA A 6 9.42 -9.29 -0.64
CA ALA A 6 8.82 -10.59 -0.97
C ALA A 6 7.76 -11.02 0.04
N GLU A 7 7.54 -10.23 1.10
CA GLU A 7 6.55 -10.58 2.12
C GLU A 7 5.12 -10.24 1.66
N PRO A 8 4.11 -11.02 2.11
CA PRO A 8 2.72 -10.74 1.82
C PRO A 8 2.22 -9.53 2.60
N VAL A 9 1.39 -8.73 1.93
CA VAL A 9 0.84 -7.49 2.49
C VAL A 9 -0.60 -7.27 2.05
N THR A 10 -1.33 -6.46 2.79
CA THR A 10 -2.66 -5.98 2.41
C THR A 10 -2.62 -4.48 2.17
N LEU A 11 -2.95 -4.04 0.96
CA LEU A 11 -3.17 -2.64 0.65
C LEU A 11 -4.60 -2.26 1.03
N PHE A 12 -4.75 -1.29 1.92
CA PHE A 12 -6.00 -0.61 2.22
C PHE A 12 -6.09 0.65 1.38
N LEU A 13 -7.15 0.75 0.59
CA LEU A 13 -7.44 1.93 -0.21
C LEU A 13 -7.94 3.04 0.72
N GLY A 14 -7.54 4.29 0.44
CA GLY A 14 -7.92 5.47 1.23
C GLY A 14 -9.44 5.69 1.33
N PRO A 15 -9.90 6.56 2.24
CA PRO A 15 -11.29 6.53 2.68
C PRO A 15 -12.25 6.93 1.56
N ASP A 16 -13.26 6.11 1.35
CA ASP A 16 -14.49 6.51 0.65
C ASP A 16 -15.21 7.52 1.57
N MET A 17 -14.91 8.81 1.42
CA MET A 17 -15.42 9.86 2.31
C MET A 17 -16.94 10.07 2.22
N ASP A 18 -17.63 9.37 1.31
CA ASP A 18 -19.02 9.63 1.00
C ASP A 18 -20.03 8.93 1.92
N LYS A 19 -19.64 7.88 2.68
CA LYS A 19 -20.65 7.08 3.41
C LYS A 19 -20.14 6.61 4.78
N MET A 20 -20.95 6.84 5.81
CA MET A 20 -20.80 6.44 7.23
C MET A 20 -20.67 4.91 7.48
N ALA A 21 -20.22 4.12 6.50
CA ALA A 21 -19.82 2.75 6.65
C ALA A 21 -18.39 2.62 6.11
N PHE A 22 -17.40 2.67 6.99
CA PHE A 22 -15.97 2.53 6.68
C PHE A 22 -15.66 1.12 6.14
N ARG A 23 -16.09 0.79 4.92
CA ARG A 23 -15.49 -0.31 4.16
C ARG A 23 -14.25 0.25 3.49
N ARG A 24 -13.11 0.11 4.15
CA ARG A 24 -11.83 0.23 3.45
C ARG A 24 -11.75 -0.96 2.51
N ASP A 25 -11.88 -0.69 1.22
CA ASP A 25 -11.54 -1.69 0.21
C ASP A 25 -10.10 -2.11 0.44
N SER A 26 -9.86 -3.42 0.48
CA SER A 26 -8.54 -3.98 0.69
C SER A 26 -8.19 -4.96 -0.42
N ILE A 27 -6.92 -4.98 -0.78
CA ILE A 27 -6.37 -5.87 -1.79
C ILE A 27 -5.16 -6.57 -1.18
N TYR A 28 -5.23 -7.90 -1.12
CA TYR A 28 -4.11 -8.73 -0.70
C TYR A 28 -3.10 -8.88 -1.84
N PHE A 29 -1.82 -8.74 -1.52
CA PHE A 29 -0.71 -8.99 -2.42
C PHE A 29 0.24 -10.02 -1.79
N PRO A 30 0.67 -11.04 -2.56
CA PRO A 30 1.63 -12.03 -2.06
C PRO A 30 3.03 -11.42 -1.85
N GLU A 31 3.31 -10.29 -2.48
CA GLU A 31 4.59 -9.57 -2.38
C GLU A 31 4.36 -8.07 -2.20
N MET A 32 5.06 -7.47 -1.24
CA MET A 32 5.04 -6.03 -0.99
C MET A 32 5.38 -5.21 -2.23
N LYS A 33 6.32 -5.68 -3.06
CA LYS A 33 6.70 -5.00 -4.31
C LYS A 33 5.49 -4.78 -5.23
N GLN A 34 4.58 -5.75 -5.32
CA GLN A 34 3.38 -5.66 -6.15
C GLN A 34 2.39 -4.66 -5.57
N ALA A 35 2.22 -4.64 -4.24
CA ALA A 35 1.37 -3.68 -3.55
C ALA A 35 1.88 -2.23 -3.74
N LEU A 36 3.20 -2.01 -3.61
CA LEU A 36 3.82 -0.70 -3.85
C LEU A 36 3.58 -0.22 -5.28
N LYS A 37 3.81 -1.10 -6.26
CA LYS A 37 3.57 -0.81 -7.67
C LYS A 37 2.11 -0.47 -7.94
N TYR A 38 1.18 -1.28 -7.42
CA TYR A 38 -0.25 -1.03 -7.58
C TYR A 38 -0.66 0.29 -6.94
N ALA A 39 -0.19 0.57 -5.73
CA ALA A 39 -0.54 1.79 -5.00
C ALA A 39 -0.09 3.07 -5.73
N VAL A 40 1.06 3.04 -6.43
CA VAL A 40 1.61 4.21 -7.10
C VAL A 40 1.20 4.31 -8.58
N GLU A 41 1.23 3.21 -9.33
CA GLU A 41 1.02 3.22 -10.78
C GLU A 41 -0.42 2.94 -11.21
N VAL A 42 -1.20 2.20 -10.40
CA VAL A 42 -2.52 1.70 -10.78
C VAL A 42 -3.65 2.43 -10.04
N MET A 43 -3.46 2.70 -8.74
CA MET A 43 -4.46 3.35 -7.93
C MET A 43 -4.64 4.82 -8.35
N PRO A 44 -5.89 5.30 -8.50
CA PRO A 44 -6.15 6.69 -8.87
C PRO A 44 -5.71 7.64 -7.75
N ALA A 45 -5.28 8.84 -8.13
CA ALA A 45 -4.60 9.80 -7.23
C ALA A 45 -5.47 10.27 -6.06
N ASP A 46 -6.79 10.27 -6.22
CA ASP A 46 -7.78 10.57 -5.18
C ASP A 46 -7.78 9.52 -4.05
N ARG A 47 -7.46 8.25 -4.36
CA ARG A 47 -7.40 7.14 -3.41
C ARG A 47 -6.01 6.89 -2.83
N GLN A 48 -4.97 7.49 -3.43
CA GLN A 48 -3.60 7.46 -2.92
C GLN A 48 -3.51 8.12 -1.55
N TYR A 49 -4.10 9.30 -1.41
CA TYR A 49 -4.17 10.02 -0.15
C TYR A 49 -5.08 9.28 0.86
N GLY A 50 -4.46 8.72 1.90
CA GLY A 50 -5.14 7.94 2.93
C GLY A 50 -5.05 6.43 2.76
N SER A 51 -4.39 5.95 1.70
CA SER A 51 -4.04 4.53 1.56
C SER A 51 -2.96 4.12 2.56
N SER A 52 -3.00 2.86 2.99
CA SER A 52 -1.96 2.23 3.79
C SER A 52 -1.69 0.80 3.35
N ILE A 53 -0.45 0.33 3.47
CA ILE A 53 -0.08 -1.07 3.28
C ILE A 53 0.19 -1.65 4.65
N ARG A 54 -0.51 -2.71 5.02
CA ARG A 54 -0.25 -3.48 6.23
C ARG A 54 0.56 -4.71 5.92
N MET A 55 1.66 -4.91 6.64
CA MET A 55 2.43 -6.14 6.56
C MET A 55 1.70 -7.27 7.27
N GLU A 56 1.66 -8.48 6.69
CA GLU A 56 0.98 -9.61 7.34
C GLU A 56 1.81 -10.26 8.45
N ARG A 57 3.13 -10.05 8.45
CA ARG A 57 4.05 -10.64 9.43
C ARG A 57 3.91 -10.03 10.83
N ASP A 58 3.88 -8.70 10.92
CA ASP A 58 3.90 -7.96 12.18
C ASP A 58 2.73 -6.98 12.33
N HIS A 59 1.82 -6.97 11.35
CA HIS A 59 0.68 -6.04 11.28
C HIS A 59 1.08 -4.56 11.31
N SER A 60 2.35 -4.23 11.04
CA SER A 60 2.80 -2.85 10.88
C SER A 60 2.18 -2.23 9.64
N GLU A 61 1.92 -0.92 9.71
CA GLU A 61 1.31 -0.17 8.60
C GLU A 61 2.26 0.88 8.04
N LEU A 62 2.36 0.91 6.72
CA LEU A 62 3.02 1.94 5.94
C LEU A 62 1.96 2.87 5.36
N GLN A 63 2.05 4.14 5.73
CA GLN A 63 1.18 5.18 5.18
C GLN A 63 1.69 5.65 3.82
N TRP A 64 0.81 6.25 3.02
CA TRP A 64 1.10 6.73 1.66
C TRP A 64 2.47 7.40 1.45
N PRO A 65 2.96 8.35 2.29
CA PRO A 65 4.28 8.94 2.08
C PRO A 65 5.42 7.90 2.07
N ALA A 66 5.39 6.95 3.00
CA ALA A 66 6.39 5.89 3.09
C ALA A 66 6.25 4.84 1.98
N ILE A 67 5.02 4.59 1.50
CA ILE A 67 4.76 3.75 0.33
C ILE A 67 5.47 4.35 -0.89
N TYR A 68 5.27 5.65 -1.12
CA TYR A 68 5.86 6.35 -2.26
C TYR A 68 7.38 6.40 -2.19
N GLU A 69 7.96 6.72 -1.03
CA GLU A 69 9.41 6.68 -0.81
C GLU A 69 10.01 5.30 -1.09
N ARG A 70 9.40 4.22 -0.58
CA ARG A 70 9.86 2.85 -0.85
C ARG A 70 9.77 2.50 -2.33
N TYR A 71 8.71 2.90 -3.01
CA TYR A 71 8.59 2.70 -4.45
C TYR A 71 9.69 3.43 -5.23
N GLN A 72 10.00 4.69 -4.89
CA GLN A 72 11.09 5.43 -5.53
C GLN A 72 12.47 4.79 -5.30
N ALA A 73 12.71 4.28 -4.08
CA ALA A 73 13.94 3.55 -3.77
C ALA A 73 14.10 2.28 -4.61
N LEU A 74 13.01 1.61 -4.97
CA LEU A 74 13.03 0.44 -5.87
C LEU A 74 13.38 0.78 -7.32
N GLN A 75 13.00 1.97 -7.80
CA GLN A 75 13.30 2.40 -9.17
C GLN A 75 14.73 2.93 -9.32
N SER A 76 15.35 3.34 -8.21
CA SER A 76 16.71 3.89 -8.18
C SER A 76 17.79 2.82 -7.96
N GLY A 77 17.39 1.55 -7.79
CA GLY A 77 18.24 0.42 -7.45
C GLY A 77 18.43 -0.58 -8.59
#